data_AF-A0A543HA80-F1
#
_entry.id   AF-A0A543HA80-F1
#
_cell.length_a   1.000
_cell.length_b   1.000
_cell.length_c   1.000
_cell.angle_alpha   90.00
_cell.angle_beta   90.00
_cell.angle_gamma   90.00
#
_symmetry.space_group_name_H-M   'P 1'
#
loop_
_entity.id
_entity.type
_entity.pdbx_description
1 polymer ?
#
loop_
_entity_poly.entity_id
_entity_poly.type
_entity_poly.pdbx_seq_one_letter_code
_entity_poly.pdbx_strand_id
1 'polypeptide(L)'
;MSPRRPVDDPPRWVSALLVLLALVLGYAYGWVASAIPSPSDPDVFWVANLAAPFVVLPFVVAAWVGCRRASGLPGAVSLGALTGAGMVAGFYGLHRVGRDPSADPGQVETLAGAYARWLSTFVLGRPGGIPWLTIGVVCGCAAGVLAWLWTRRGARWAGLLAVSPLLLEPLARMALGARGIPLAGGYPRLPGNLTIWALEAVVGTLAVWLVVRVPTADRQVGRQRIRG
;
A
#
# COMPACT_ATOMS: atom_id res chain seq x y z
N MET A 1 -37.17 20.79 -13.35
CA MET A 1 -35.79 20.25 -13.33
C MET A 1 -34.87 21.33 -12.77
N SER A 2 -34.33 21.13 -11.56
CA SER A 2 -33.38 22.11 -10.98
C SER A 2 -31.98 21.81 -11.53
N PRO A 3 -31.26 22.78 -12.11
CA PRO A 3 -29.92 22.55 -12.64
C PRO A 3 -28.99 22.13 -11.48
N ARG A 4 -28.31 20.99 -11.63
CA ARG A 4 -27.27 20.56 -10.68
C ARG A 4 -26.22 21.67 -10.67
N ARG A 5 -26.03 22.32 -9.52
CA ARG A 5 -24.91 23.26 -9.34
C ARG A 5 -23.61 22.53 -9.72
N PRO A 6 -22.74 23.14 -10.53
CA PRO A 6 -21.41 22.60 -10.76
C PRO A 6 -20.75 22.41 -9.39
N VAL A 7 -20.27 21.20 -9.13
CA VAL A 7 -19.41 20.96 -7.98
C VAL A 7 -18.11 21.65 -8.32
N ASP A 8 -17.79 22.74 -7.62
CA ASP A 8 -16.54 23.44 -7.83
C ASP A 8 -15.38 22.45 -7.65
N ASP A 9 -14.55 22.33 -8.67
CA ASP A 9 -13.35 21.50 -8.57
C ASP A 9 -12.49 22.03 -7.41
N PRO A 10 -12.03 21.14 -6.51
CA PRO A 10 -11.20 21.58 -5.41
C PRO A 10 -9.94 22.25 -5.95
N PRO A 11 -9.39 23.24 -5.22
CA PRO A 11 -8.15 23.88 -5.63
C PRO A 11 -7.04 22.86 -5.86
N ARG A 12 -6.19 23.08 -6.88
CA ARG A 12 -5.12 22.15 -7.27
C ARG A 12 -4.18 21.78 -6.11
N TRP A 13 -3.94 22.70 -5.19
CA TRP A 13 -3.10 22.47 -4.01
C TRP A 13 -3.67 21.38 -3.09
N VAL A 14 -4.99 21.25 -3.01
CA VAL A 14 -5.61 20.23 -2.15
C VAL A 14 -5.38 18.83 -2.72
N SER A 15 -5.33 18.69 -4.05
CA SER A 15 -4.98 17.42 -4.71
C SER A 15 -3.51 17.08 -4.47
N ALA A 16 -2.61 18.07 -4.57
CA ALA A 16 -1.19 17.88 -4.26
C ALA A 16 -0.96 17.44 -2.80
N LEU A 17 -1.69 18.03 -1.84
CA LEU A 17 -1.59 17.62 -0.44
C LEU A 17 -2.05 16.18 -0.21
N LEU A 18 -3.10 15.71 -0.90
CA LEU A 18 -3.54 14.31 -0.76
C LEU A 18 -2.53 13.32 -1.36
N VAL A 19 -1.94 13.68 -2.49
CA VAL A 19 -0.85 12.93 -3.12
C VAL A 19 0.34 12.82 -2.17
N LEU A 20 0.73 13.94 -1.54
CA LEU A 20 1.80 13.96 -0.55
C LEU A 20 1.43 13.12 0.69
N LEU A 21 0.20 13.25 1.19
CA LEU A 21 -0.28 12.48 2.33
C LEU A 21 -0.25 10.98 2.05
N ALA A 22 -0.64 10.54 0.85
CA ALA A 22 -0.59 9.13 0.45
C ALA A 22 0.85 8.57 0.52
N LEU A 23 1.82 9.32 -0.01
CA LEU A 23 3.23 8.97 0.06
C LEU A 23 3.73 8.90 1.51
N VAL A 24 3.40 9.91 2.33
CA VAL A 24 3.81 10.00 3.75
C VAL A 24 3.21 8.87 4.59
N LEU A 25 1.93 8.54 4.39
CA LEU A 25 1.28 7.43 5.10
C LEU A 25 1.91 6.09 4.72
N GLY A 26 2.17 5.87 3.42
CA GLY A 26 2.92 4.70 2.98
C GLY A 26 4.29 4.63 3.65
N TYR A 27 5.04 5.73 3.62
CA TYR A 27 6.37 5.83 4.23
C TYR A 27 6.37 5.53 5.72
N ALA A 28 5.48 6.17 6.48
CA ALA A 28 5.38 5.97 7.92
C ALA A 28 5.06 4.52 8.26
N TYR A 29 4.14 3.89 7.50
CA TYR A 29 3.85 2.47 7.65
C TYR A 29 5.09 1.61 7.40
N GLY A 30 5.76 1.82 6.26
CA GLY A 30 6.97 1.07 5.90
C GLY A 30 8.07 1.20 6.97
N TRP A 31 8.27 2.41 7.49
CA TRP A 31 9.25 2.67 8.53
C TRP A 31 8.92 1.98 9.87
N VAL A 32 7.65 1.96 10.27
CA VAL A 32 7.23 1.21 11.46
C VAL A 32 7.40 -0.30 11.23
N ALA A 33 7.05 -0.79 10.04
CA ALA A 33 7.18 -2.20 9.69
C ALA A 33 8.65 -2.66 9.66
N SER A 34 9.60 -1.80 9.29
CA SER A 34 11.04 -2.15 9.31
C SER A 34 11.65 -2.19 10.70
N ALA A 35 10.96 -1.69 11.73
CA ALA A 35 11.38 -1.86 13.12
C ALA A 35 11.01 -3.24 13.69
N ILE A 36 10.23 -4.04 12.96
CA ILE A 36 9.86 -5.38 13.39
C ILE A 36 11.03 -6.33 13.11
N PRO A 37 11.52 -7.08 14.12
CA PRO A 37 12.64 -8.01 13.93
C PRO A 37 12.33 -9.01 12.81
N SER A 38 12.97 -8.85 11.66
CA SER A 38 12.87 -9.72 10.50
C SER A 38 14.26 -10.23 10.14
N PRO A 39 14.39 -11.38 9.45
CA PRO A 39 15.64 -11.70 8.77
C PRO A 39 15.86 -10.60 7.75
N SER A 40 16.91 -9.82 7.97
CA SER A 40 17.29 -8.60 7.25
C SER A 40 17.74 -8.84 5.80
N ASP A 41 17.38 -9.98 5.21
CA ASP A 41 17.93 -10.44 3.95
C ASP A 41 16.99 -10.06 2.78
N PRO A 42 17.41 -9.16 1.87
CA PRO A 42 16.62 -8.79 0.68
C PRO A 42 16.41 -9.96 -0.30
N ASP A 43 17.12 -11.07 -0.11
CA ASP A 43 17.09 -12.26 -0.98
C ASP A 43 16.12 -13.35 -0.46
N VAL A 44 15.52 -13.18 0.72
CA VAL A 44 14.59 -14.16 1.30
C VAL A 44 13.14 -13.67 1.22
N PHE A 45 12.31 -14.40 0.47
CA PHE A 45 10.87 -14.21 0.44
C PHE A 45 10.27 -14.59 1.80
N TRP A 46 9.96 -13.60 2.63
CA TRP A 46 9.23 -13.81 3.87
C TRP A 46 7.73 -13.79 3.59
N VAL A 47 7.04 -14.86 3.97
CA VAL A 47 5.59 -14.81 4.14
C VAL A 47 5.32 -13.91 5.36
N ALA A 48 4.41 -12.94 5.21
CA ALA A 48 4.19 -11.69 5.96
C ALA A 48 5.08 -10.48 5.59
N ASN A 49 5.93 -10.60 4.57
CA ASN A 49 6.55 -9.45 3.90
C ASN A 49 5.69 -8.93 2.73
N LEU A 50 4.73 -9.73 2.25
CA LEU A 50 4.02 -9.49 1.00
C LEU A 50 2.59 -10.01 1.03
N ALA A 51 1.66 -9.10 1.27
CA ALA A 51 0.59 -8.78 0.31
C ALA A 51 -0.53 -8.00 1.00
N ALA A 52 -0.84 -8.35 2.25
CA ALA A 52 -1.91 -7.72 2.98
C ALA A 52 -1.74 -6.19 3.09
N PRO A 53 -0.68 -5.63 3.71
CA PRO A 53 -0.59 -4.19 3.86
C PRO A 53 -0.27 -3.47 2.53
N PHE A 54 0.55 -4.09 1.68
CA PHE A 54 1.00 -3.51 0.40
C PHE A 54 -0.10 -3.44 -0.67
N VAL A 55 -1.19 -4.18 -0.50
CA VAL A 55 -2.40 -4.05 -1.34
C VAL A 55 -3.48 -3.28 -0.59
N VAL A 56 -3.70 -3.60 0.69
CA VAL A 56 -4.81 -3.05 1.47
C VAL A 56 -4.61 -1.57 1.77
N LEU A 57 -3.42 -1.14 2.20
CA LEU A 57 -3.20 0.28 2.52
C LEU A 57 -3.31 1.16 1.26
N PRO A 58 -2.67 0.84 0.11
CA PRO A 58 -2.91 1.55 -1.14
C PRO A 58 -4.38 1.58 -1.56
N PHE A 59 -5.10 0.46 -1.41
CA PHE A 59 -6.53 0.38 -1.69
C PHE A 59 -7.33 1.32 -0.78
N VAL A 60 -7.08 1.29 0.53
CA VAL A 60 -7.77 2.11 1.54
C VAL A 60 -7.53 3.59 1.28
N VAL A 61 -6.28 3.99 1.04
CA VAL A 61 -5.92 5.39 0.75
C VAL A 61 -6.59 5.86 -0.54
N ALA A 62 -6.47 5.09 -1.62
CA ALA A 62 -7.08 5.41 -2.91
C ALA A 62 -8.61 5.48 -2.82
N ALA A 63 -9.23 4.55 -2.09
CA ALA A 63 -10.68 4.52 -1.94
C ALA A 63 -11.19 5.65 -1.05
N TRP A 64 -10.53 5.94 0.07
CA TRP A 64 -10.92 7.03 0.97
C TRP A 64 -10.89 8.39 0.25
N VAL A 65 -9.82 8.66 -0.50
CA VAL A 65 -9.72 9.87 -1.32
C VAL A 65 -10.75 9.84 -2.46
N GLY A 66 -10.87 8.71 -3.17
CA GLY A 66 -11.81 8.54 -4.28
C GLY A 66 -13.26 8.76 -3.89
N CYS A 67 -13.68 8.27 -2.71
CA CYS A 67 -15.00 8.49 -2.15
C CYS A 67 -15.29 9.96 -1.85
N ARG A 68 -14.29 10.71 -1.36
CA ARG A 68 -14.51 12.10 -0.93
C ARG A 68 -14.37 13.12 -2.05
N ARG A 69 -13.57 12.82 -3.09
CA ARG A 69 -13.17 13.82 -4.10
C ARG A 69 -13.54 13.47 -5.52
N ALA A 70 -14.23 12.35 -5.74
CA ALA A 70 -14.57 11.92 -7.07
C ALA A 70 -13.33 11.89 -8.00
N SER A 71 -12.19 11.39 -7.53
CA SER A 71 -11.04 11.18 -8.41
C SER A 71 -11.41 10.17 -9.51
N GLY A 72 -10.95 10.44 -10.72
CA GLY A 72 -11.01 9.49 -11.83
C GLY A 72 -10.03 8.33 -11.62
N LEU A 73 -10.06 7.36 -12.53
CA LEU A 73 -9.14 6.21 -12.52
C LEU A 73 -7.66 6.63 -12.39
N PRO A 74 -7.15 7.65 -13.13
CA PRO A 74 -5.75 8.07 -13.00
C PRO A 74 -5.40 8.49 -11.58
N GLY A 75 -6.27 9.27 -10.92
CA GLY A 75 -6.02 9.73 -9.55
C GLY A 75 -5.99 8.57 -8.54
N ALA A 76 -6.90 7.60 -8.67
CA ALA A 76 -6.91 6.42 -7.80
C ALA A 76 -5.64 5.56 -8.00
N VAL A 77 -5.22 5.36 -9.25
CA VAL A 77 -3.98 4.64 -9.60
C VAL A 77 -2.76 5.36 -9.03
N SER A 78 -2.64 6.68 -9.22
CA SER A 78 -1.51 7.46 -8.68
C SER A 78 -1.43 7.41 -7.16
N LEU A 79 -2.56 7.50 -6.46
CA LEU A 79 -2.59 7.41 -4.99
C LEU A 79 -2.14 6.03 -4.51
N GLY A 80 -2.61 4.97 -5.16
CA GLY A 80 -2.19 3.61 -4.84
C GLY A 80 -0.69 3.41 -5.09
N ALA A 81 -0.20 3.83 -6.27
CA ALA A 81 1.21 3.75 -6.65
C ALA A 81 2.14 4.48 -5.66
N LEU A 82 1.78 5.71 -5.28
CA LEU A 82 2.57 6.52 -4.33
C LEU A 82 2.54 5.96 -2.92
N THR A 83 1.40 5.41 -2.49
CA THR A 83 1.32 4.72 -1.20
C THR A 83 2.26 3.52 -1.20
N GLY A 84 2.23 2.69 -2.24
CA GLY A 84 3.13 1.54 -2.40
C GLY A 84 4.61 1.94 -2.45
N ALA A 85 4.96 2.97 -3.22
CA ALA A 85 6.32 3.51 -3.29
C ALA A 85 6.79 4.03 -1.92
N GLY A 86 5.93 4.76 -1.21
CA GLY A 86 6.19 5.25 0.14
C GLY A 86 6.49 4.10 1.09
N MET A 87 5.67 3.06 1.09
CA MET A 87 5.88 1.86 1.94
C MET A 87 7.26 1.24 1.72
N VAL A 88 7.66 1.02 0.47
CA VAL A 88 8.98 0.46 0.15
C VAL A 88 10.09 1.40 0.60
N ALA A 89 9.95 2.71 0.32
CA ALA A 89 10.94 3.71 0.72
C ALA A 89 11.10 3.81 2.25
N GLY A 90 10.02 3.72 3.01
CA GLY A 90 10.03 3.70 4.47
C GLY A 90 10.67 2.42 5.02
N PHE A 91 10.28 1.27 4.46
CA PHE A 91 10.76 -0.03 4.89
C PHE A 91 12.26 -0.20 4.68
N TYR A 92 12.75 0.11 3.49
CA TYR A 92 14.17 0.05 3.16
C TYR A 92 14.95 1.30 3.54
N GLY A 93 14.39 2.12 4.44
CA GLY A 93 15.12 3.18 5.13
C GLY A 93 15.73 4.22 4.20
N LEU A 94 15.00 4.69 3.18
CA LEU A 94 15.48 5.69 2.21
C LEU A 94 16.13 6.92 2.90
N HIS A 95 15.63 7.33 4.07
CA HIS A 95 16.17 8.44 4.86
C HIS A 95 17.59 8.20 5.42
N ARG A 96 18.07 6.96 5.42
CA ARG A 96 19.38 6.54 5.94
C ARG A 96 20.44 6.40 4.84
N VAL A 97 20.04 6.39 3.57
CA VAL A 97 20.93 6.14 2.42
C VAL A 97 22.09 7.14 2.32
N GLY A 98 21.90 8.35 2.85
CA GLY A 98 22.93 9.39 2.93
C GLY A 98 23.55 9.62 4.30
N ARG A 99 23.31 8.74 5.29
CA ARG A 99 23.79 8.90 6.68
C ARG A 99 25.05 8.11 6.99
N ASP A 100 25.75 7.61 5.98
CA ASP A 100 26.98 6.85 6.18
C ASP A 100 28.06 7.75 6.80
N PRO A 101 28.51 7.52 8.05
CA PRO A 101 29.47 8.38 8.74
C PRO A 101 30.86 8.38 8.07
N SER A 102 31.15 7.39 7.22
CA SER A 102 32.40 7.35 6.44
C SER A 102 32.33 8.10 5.11
N ALA A 103 31.17 8.67 4.74
CA ALA A 103 31.06 9.50 3.55
C ALA A 103 31.66 10.89 3.83
N ASP A 104 32.83 11.14 3.23
CA ASP A 104 33.53 12.42 3.30
C ASP A 104 32.57 13.58 2.91
N PRO A 105 32.36 14.61 3.77
CA PRO A 105 31.34 15.65 3.58
C PRO A 105 31.45 16.46 2.28
N GLY A 106 32.59 16.38 1.57
CA GLY A 106 32.87 17.12 0.35
C GLY A 106 32.44 16.44 -0.96
N GLN A 107 31.97 15.18 -0.94
CA GLN A 107 31.65 14.45 -2.18
C GLN A 107 30.13 14.38 -2.42
N VAL A 108 29.56 15.37 -3.11
CA VAL A 108 28.19 15.29 -3.63
C VAL A 108 28.00 14.03 -4.51
N GLU A 109 29.08 13.56 -5.13
CA GLU A 109 29.14 12.31 -5.90
C GLU A 109 28.90 11.05 -5.06
N THR A 110 29.24 11.03 -3.76
CA THR A 110 28.98 9.86 -2.90
C THR A 110 27.51 9.79 -2.49
N LEU A 111 26.85 10.92 -2.23
CA LEU A 111 25.44 10.98 -1.89
C LEU A 111 24.56 10.59 -3.09
N ALA A 112 24.77 11.21 -4.24
CA ALA A 112 24.04 10.89 -5.47
C ALA A 112 24.27 9.42 -5.87
N GLY A 113 25.50 8.92 -5.74
CA GLY A 113 25.83 7.51 -5.98
C GLY A 113 25.15 6.55 -5.01
N ALA A 114 25.02 6.90 -3.73
CA ALA A 114 24.32 6.08 -2.73
C ALA A 114 22.81 5.98 -3.03
N TYR A 115 22.16 7.10 -3.35
CA TYR A 115 20.76 7.09 -3.78
C TYR A 115 20.57 6.37 -5.11
N ALA A 116 21.48 6.54 -6.07
CA ALA A 116 21.44 5.81 -7.34
C ALA A 116 21.55 4.29 -7.13
N ARG A 117 22.42 3.83 -6.24
CA ARG A 117 22.54 2.40 -5.87
C ARG A 117 21.31 1.88 -5.14
N TRP A 118 20.74 2.66 -4.23
CA TRP A 118 19.48 2.28 -3.56
C TRP A 118 18.37 2.14 -4.60
N LEU A 119 18.21 3.15 -5.46
CA LEU A 119 17.16 3.17 -6.47
C LEU A 119 17.34 2.04 -7.48
N SER A 120 18.55 1.80 -7.99
CA SER A 120 18.80 0.69 -8.92
C SER A 120 18.52 -0.66 -8.27
N THR A 121 18.91 -0.85 -7.01
CA THR A 121 18.65 -2.08 -6.25
C THR A 121 17.15 -2.36 -6.11
N PHE A 122 16.35 -1.35 -5.77
CA PHE A 122 14.93 -1.57 -5.49
C PHE A 122 14.02 -1.41 -6.73
N VAL A 123 14.43 -0.67 -7.76
CA VAL A 123 13.69 -0.54 -9.02
C VAL A 123 13.95 -1.74 -9.93
N LEU A 124 15.22 -2.05 -10.18
CA LEU A 124 15.60 -3.08 -11.17
C LEU A 124 15.86 -4.44 -10.52
N GLY A 125 16.08 -4.48 -9.20
CA GLY A 125 16.67 -5.63 -8.55
C GLY A 125 18.18 -5.65 -8.76
N ARG A 126 18.90 -6.34 -7.87
CA ARG A 126 20.24 -6.86 -8.20
C ARG A 126 20.08 -8.25 -8.79
N PRO A 127 21.07 -8.83 -9.50
CA PRO A 127 21.04 -10.25 -9.81
C PRO A 127 20.85 -11.05 -8.52
N GLY A 128 19.71 -11.74 -8.38
CA GLY A 128 19.30 -12.46 -7.16
C GLY A 128 18.41 -11.68 -6.18
N GLY A 129 18.36 -10.35 -6.27
CA GLY A 129 17.56 -9.49 -5.38
C GLY A 129 16.21 -9.08 -5.99
N ILE A 130 15.20 -8.93 -5.13
CA ILE A 130 13.83 -8.64 -5.55
C ILE A 130 13.64 -7.13 -5.82
N PRO A 131 13.01 -6.71 -6.95
CA PRO A 131 12.77 -5.31 -7.30
C PRO A 131 11.58 -4.72 -6.52
N TRP A 132 11.75 -4.56 -5.21
CA TRP A 132 10.69 -4.22 -4.27
C TRP A 132 9.94 -2.93 -4.58
N LEU A 133 10.63 -1.89 -5.08
CA LEU A 133 9.99 -0.61 -5.42
C LEU A 133 9.06 -0.77 -6.62
N THR A 134 9.49 -1.51 -7.64
CA THR A 134 8.67 -1.81 -8.81
C THR A 134 7.45 -2.64 -8.42
N ILE A 135 7.63 -3.68 -7.60
CA ILE A 135 6.53 -4.49 -7.09
C ILE A 135 5.55 -3.63 -6.29
N GLY A 136 6.05 -2.80 -5.36
CA GLY A 136 5.23 -1.92 -4.53
C GLY A 136 4.41 -0.94 -5.37
N VAL A 137 5.01 -0.34 -6.41
CA VAL A 137 4.31 0.55 -7.35
C VAL A 137 3.24 -0.20 -8.14
N VAL A 138 3.57 -1.38 -8.70
CA VAL A 138 2.62 -2.18 -9.49
C VAL A 138 1.44 -2.66 -8.65
N CYS A 139 1.71 -3.22 -7.46
CA CYS A 139 0.67 -3.61 -6.51
C CYS A 139 -0.17 -2.41 -6.09
N GLY A 140 0.46 -1.25 -5.84
CA GLY A 140 -0.21 0.01 -5.54
C GLY A 140 -1.14 0.46 -6.68
N CYS A 141 -0.69 0.42 -7.93
CA CYS A 141 -1.51 0.71 -9.10
C CYS A 141 -2.73 -0.21 -9.17
N ALA A 142 -2.53 -1.53 -9.03
CA ALA A 142 -3.61 -2.51 -9.05
C ALA A 142 -4.63 -2.25 -7.92
N ALA A 143 -4.16 -1.98 -6.71
CA ALA A 143 -5.01 -1.60 -5.58
C ALA A 143 -5.80 -0.30 -5.85
N GLY A 144 -5.18 0.67 -6.52
CA GLY A 144 -5.86 1.90 -6.97
C GLY A 144 -6.97 1.63 -7.99
N VAL A 145 -6.75 0.69 -8.93
CA VAL A 145 -7.80 0.24 -9.87
C VAL A 145 -8.95 -0.42 -9.10
N LEU A 146 -8.65 -1.32 -8.16
CA LEU A 146 -9.65 -1.99 -7.34
C LEU A 146 -10.46 -0.98 -6.50
N ALA A 147 -9.80 0.02 -5.92
CA ALA A 147 -10.44 1.10 -5.18
C ALA A 147 -11.38 1.91 -6.08
N TRP A 148 -10.98 2.25 -7.30
CA TRP A 148 -11.83 2.95 -8.25
C TRP A 148 -13.05 2.11 -8.66
N LEU A 149 -12.85 0.82 -8.99
CA LEU A 149 -13.94 -0.11 -9.34
C LEU A 149 -14.93 -0.24 -8.18
N TRP A 150 -14.42 -0.42 -6.96
CA TRP A 150 -15.25 -0.54 -5.78
C TRP A 150 -16.07 0.73 -5.51
N THR A 151 -15.43 1.90 -5.50
CA THR A 151 -16.08 3.16 -5.11
C THR A 151 -16.97 3.74 -6.20
N ARG A 152 -16.57 3.64 -7.48
CA ARG A 152 -17.29 4.26 -8.60
C ARG A 152 -18.24 3.32 -9.32
N ARG A 153 -17.86 2.05 -9.48
CA ARG A 153 -18.69 1.04 -10.16
C ARG A 153 -19.50 0.20 -9.18
N GLY A 154 -19.34 0.41 -7.88
CA GLY A 154 -20.03 -0.38 -6.86
C GLY A 154 -19.59 -1.85 -6.83
N ALA A 155 -18.46 -2.18 -7.45
CA ALA A 155 -17.97 -3.54 -7.61
C ALA A 155 -17.50 -4.11 -6.26
N ARG A 156 -18.39 -4.79 -5.52
CA ARG A 156 -18.06 -5.38 -4.21
C ARG A 156 -16.94 -6.41 -4.28
N TRP A 157 -16.86 -7.15 -5.39
CA TRP A 157 -15.79 -8.11 -5.63
C TRP A 157 -14.40 -7.44 -5.62
N ALA A 158 -14.29 -6.18 -6.05
CA ALA A 158 -13.01 -5.46 -6.05
C ALA A 158 -12.54 -5.16 -4.62
N GLY A 159 -13.47 -4.81 -3.72
CA GLY A 159 -13.19 -4.69 -2.30
C GLY A 159 -12.79 -6.03 -1.67
N LEU A 160 -13.50 -7.11 -2.00
CA LEU A 160 -13.16 -8.47 -1.53
C LEU A 160 -11.78 -8.92 -2.01
N LEU A 161 -11.43 -8.70 -3.28
CA LEU A 161 -10.11 -9.02 -3.80
C LEU A 161 -9.01 -8.21 -3.11
N ALA A 162 -9.25 -6.92 -2.86
CA ALA A 162 -8.26 -6.06 -2.18
C ALA A 162 -7.98 -6.50 -0.73
N VAL A 163 -8.98 -7.03 -0.02
CA VAL A 163 -8.82 -7.52 1.36
C VAL A 163 -8.47 -9.01 1.44
N SER A 164 -8.69 -9.78 0.37
CA SER A 164 -8.44 -11.22 0.35
C SER A 164 -7.03 -11.64 0.77
N PRO A 165 -5.94 -10.88 0.51
CA PRO A 165 -4.61 -11.26 0.97
C PRO A 165 -4.52 -11.40 2.50
N LEU A 166 -5.30 -10.64 3.27
CA LEU A 166 -5.37 -10.74 4.74
C LEU A 166 -5.84 -12.11 5.23
N LEU A 167 -6.52 -12.88 4.37
CA LEU A 167 -7.01 -14.22 4.68
C LEU A 167 -6.20 -15.29 3.93
N LEU A 168 -5.95 -15.07 2.64
CA LEU A 168 -5.27 -16.03 1.78
C LEU A 168 -3.83 -16.30 2.23
N GLU A 169 -3.11 -15.27 2.68
CA GLU A 169 -1.72 -15.40 3.11
C GLU A 169 -1.60 -16.24 4.39
N PRO A 170 -2.34 -15.96 5.50
CA PRO A 170 -2.36 -16.85 6.66
C PRO A 170 -2.82 -18.27 6.35
N LEU A 171 -3.89 -18.43 5.54
CA LEU A 171 -4.43 -19.74 5.19
C LEU A 171 -3.44 -20.58 4.36
N ALA A 172 -2.84 -19.98 3.34
CA ALA A 172 -1.82 -20.64 2.54
C ALA A 172 -0.64 -21.06 3.42
N ARG A 173 -0.24 -20.21 4.37
CA ARG A 173 0.83 -20.54 5.32
C ARG A 173 0.48 -21.72 6.22
N MET A 174 -0.71 -21.73 6.80
CA MET A 174 -1.18 -22.85 7.63
C MET A 174 -1.23 -24.14 6.83
N ALA A 175 -1.74 -24.09 5.60
CA ALA A 175 -1.83 -25.26 4.72
C ALA A 175 -0.45 -25.79 4.29
N LEU A 176 0.49 -24.91 3.95
CA LEU A 176 1.86 -25.30 3.56
C LEU A 176 2.68 -25.78 4.77
N GLY A 177 2.54 -25.12 5.92
CA GLY A 177 3.18 -25.53 7.16
C GLY A 177 2.68 -26.88 7.67
N ALA A 178 1.38 -27.16 7.56
CA ALA A 178 0.80 -28.47 7.89
C ALA A 178 1.34 -29.61 7.00
N ARG A 179 1.87 -29.27 5.82
CA ARG A 179 2.51 -30.22 4.88
C ARG A 179 4.00 -30.38 5.11
N GLY A 180 4.57 -29.80 6.17
CA GLY A 180 5.99 -29.88 6.49
C GLY A 180 6.88 -29.14 5.49
N ILE A 181 6.31 -28.28 4.64
CA ILE A 181 7.09 -27.46 3.69
C ILE A 181 7.82 -26.40 4.53
N PRO A 182 9.16 -26.36 4.50
CA PRO A 182 9.92 -25.36 5.23
C PRO A 182 9.62 -23.99 4.63
N LEU A 183 8.79 -23.22 5.33
CA LEU A 183 8.54 -21.82 5.02
C LEU A 183 9.71 -21.02 5.60
N ALA A 184 10.38 -20.23 4.76
CA ALA A 184 11.46 -19.35 5.22
C ALA A 184 10.97 -18.47 6.39
N GLY A 185 11.74 -18.45 7.48
CA GLY A 185 11.38 -17.75 8.72
C GLY A 185 10.50 -18.59 9.67
N GLY A 186 11.11 -19.08 10.75
CA GLY A 186 10.42 -19.75 11.86
C GLY A 186 9.37 -18.84 12.51
N TYR A 187 8.12 -19.01 12.10
CA TYR A 187 6.99 -18.16 12.49
C TYR A 187 6.38 -18.39 13.90
N PRO A 188 6.44 -19.56 14.57
CA PRO A 188 5.52 -19.75 15.70
C PRO A 188 5.93 -19.11 17.04
N ARG A 189 7.15 -18.56 17.20
CA ARG A 189 7.69 -18.32 18.55
C ARG A 189 8.34 -16.96 18.84
N LEU A 190 8.37 -16.03 17.88
CA LEU A 190 8.99 -14.73 18.11
C LEU A 190 7.93 -13.66 18.47
N PRO A 191 8.08 -12.92 19.59
CA PRO A 191 7.16 -11.86 20.01
C PRO A 191 6.85 -10.80 18.94
N GLY A 192 7.78 -10.56 18.00
CA GLY A 192 7.58 -9.64 16.87
C GLY A 192 6.41 -10.01 15.95
N ASN A 193 6.02 -11.28 15.92
CA ASN A 193 4.92 -11.73 15.06
C ASN A 193 3.55 -11.26 15.59
N LEU A 194 3.36 -11.13 16.91
CA LEU A 194 2.11 -10.59 17.45
C LEU A 194 1.87 -9.14 17.01
N THR A 195 2.94 -8.35 16.90
CA THR A 195 2.87 -6.96 16.41
C THR A 195 2.49 -6.88 14.94
N ILE A 196 3.03 -7.77 14.10
CA ILE A 196 2.65 -7.89 12.69
C ILE A 196 1.16 -8.22 12.58
N TRP A 197 0.71 -9.23 13.33
CA TRP A 197 -0.69 -9.67 13.29
C TRP A 197 -1.63 -8.60 13.79
N ALA A 198 -1.25 -7.84 14.82
CA ALA A 198 -2.03 -6.72 15.31
C ALA A 198 -2.14 -5.60 14.27
N LEU A 199 -1.04 -5.24 13.60
CA LEU A 199 -1.04 -4.25 12.51
C LEU A 199 -1.89 -4.71 11.33
N GLU A 200 -1.74 -5.95 10.89
CA GLU A 200 -2.55 -6.55 9.82
C GLU A 200 -4.03 -6.60 10.20
N ALA A 201 -4.35 -6.96 11.45
CA ALA A 201 -5.73 -6.96 11.94
C ALA A 201 -6.33 -5.55 11.99
N VAL A 202 -5.57 -4.53 12.41
CA VAL A 202 -6.03 -3.14 12.41
C VAL A 202 -6.27 -2.63 10.99
N VAL A 203 -5.29 -2.80 10.10
CA VAL A 203 -5.39 -2.39 8.68
C VAL A 203 -6.52 -3.16 7.99
N GLY A 204 -6.64 -4.46 8.24
CA GLY A 204 -7.70 -5.30 7.70
C GLY A 204 -9.09 -4.93 8.24
N THR A 205 -9.21 -4.63 9.52
CA THR A 205 -10.46 -4.15 10.12
C THR A 205 -10.86 -2.81 9.53
N LEU A 206 -9.92 -1.88 9.34
CA LEU A 206 -10.18 -0.60 8.68
C LEU A 206 -10.63 -0.80 7.22
N ALA A 207 -10.01 -1.72 6.50
CA ALA A 207 -10.38 -2.03 5.13
C ALA A 207 -11.77 -2.68 5.03
N VAL A 208 -12.08 -3.66 5.88
CA VAL A 208 -13.41 -4.28 5.97
C VAL A 208 -14.45 -3.24 6.37
N TRP A 209 -14.17 -2.40 7.36
CA TRP A 209 -15.05 -1.33 7.79
C TRP A 209 -15.36 -0.35 6.65
N LEU A 210 -14.35 0.07 5.89
CA LEU A 210 -14.53 0.90 4.70
C LEU A 210 -15.37 0.17 3.64
N VAL A 211 -15.04 -1.07 3.33
CA VAL A 211 -15.77 -1.91 2.36
C VAL A 211 -17.26 -2.02 2.69
N VAL A 212 -17.59 -2.14 3.97
CA VAL A 212 -18.97 -2.30 4.45
C VAL A 212 -19.72 -0.97 4.55
N ARG A 213 -19.05 0.12 4.96
CA ARG A 213 -19.71 1.39 5.31
C ARG A 213 -19.80 2.39 4.18
N VAL A 214 -18.92 2.34 3.17
CA VAL A 214 -18.97 3.29 2.06
C VAL A 214 -20.19 2.99 1.17
N PRO A 215 -21.13 3.93 1.01
CA PRO A 215 -22.23 3.76 0.07
C PRO A 215 -21.68 3.70 -1.35
N THR A 216 -21.88 2.57 -2.04
CA THR A 216 -21.58 2.46 -3.46
C THR A 216 -22.49 3.38 -4.29
N ALA A 217 -21.98 3.91 -5.41
CA ALA A 217 -22.70 4.84 -6.28
C ALA A 217 -24.11 4.35 -6.67
N ASP A 218 -24.31 3.03 -6.82
CA ASP A 218 -25.61 2.41 -7.09
C ASP A 218 -26.68 2.74 -6.04
N ARG A 219 -26.31 2.88 -4.76
CA ARG A 219 -27.26 3.25 -3.70
C ARG A 219 -27.72 4.71 -3.78
N GLN A 220 -26.92 5.60 -4.37
CA GLN A 220 -27.31 6.99 -4.54
C GLN A 220 -28.26 7.18 -5.73
N VAL A 221 -28.06 6.45 -6.82
CA VAL A 221 -28.95 6.50 -8.00
C VAL A 221 -30.33 5.91 -7.68
N GLY A 222 -30.39 4.79 -6.96
CA GLY A 222 -31.66 4.18 -6.55
C GLY A 222 -32.47 5.06 -5.57
N ARG A 223 -31.80 5.73 -4.62
CA ARG A 223 -32.47 6.65 -3.68
C ARG A 223 -32.99 7.92 -4.35
N GLN A 224 -32.36 8.39 -5.42
CA GLN A 224 -32.87 9.54 -6.19
C GLN A 224 -34.08 9.17 -7.05
N ARG A 225 -34.17 7.93 -7.56
CA ARG A 225 -35.34 7.48 -8.35
C ARG A 225 -36.61 7.22 -7.52
N ILE A 226 -36.48 6.90 -6.24
CA ILE A 226 -37.64 6.61 -5.37
C ILE A 226 -38.23 7.91 -4.78
N ARG A 227 -37.51 9.03 -4.87
CA ARG A 227 -37.89 10.33 -4.28
C ARG A 227 -38.30 11.39 -5.31
N GLY A 228 -38.36 11.05 -6.60
CA GLY A 228 -38.84 11.93 -7.67
C GLY A 228 -39.95 11.24 -8.42
#